data_AF-A0A942DNR8-F1
#
_entry.id   AF-A0A942DNR8-F1
#
_cell.length_a   1.000
_cell.length_b   1.000
_cell.length_c   1.000
_cell.angle_alpha   90.00
_cell.angle_beta   90.00
_cell.angle_gamma   90.00
#
_symmetry.space_group_name_H-M   'P 1'
#
loop_
_entity.id
_entity.type
_entity.pdbx_description
1 polymer ?
#
loop_
_entity_poly.entity_id
_entity_poly.type
_entity_poly.pdbx_seq_one_letter_code
_entity_poly.pdbx_strand_id
1 'polypeptide(L)'
;MKYILGLILLLPLLTFADDCGCKYPEACRDRGDGRTVCINSELGKGNAGDYCSGSPGGFCKYPLTCQDRGDKVNACTGGDAYQGKSADLCSGSSFFCDKSLTCKKDKEGISICQ
;
A
#
# COMPACT_ATOMS: atom_id res chain seq x y z
N MET A 1 42.69 21.97 39.42
CA MET A 1 42.93 22.19 37.98
C MET A 1 43.25 20.86 37.30
N LYS A 2 42.33 20.35 36.46
CA LYS A 2 42.55 19.65 35.18
C LYS A 2 41.20 19.10 34.69
N TYR A 3 40.82 19.53 33.49
CA TYR A 3 39.60 19.27 32.73
C TYR A 3 39.52 17.82 32.27
N ILE A 4 38.31 17.24 32.15
CA ILE A 4 37.90 16.49 30.95
C ILE A 4 36.41 16.74 30.67
N LEU A 5 36.20 17.37 29.52
CA LEU A 5 34.98 17.54 28.73
C LEU A 5 34.50 16.17 28.25
N GLY A 6 33.21 15.83 28.45
CA GLY A 6 32.63 14.56 28.01
C GLY A 6 31.22 14.73 27.45
N LEU A 7 31.14 15.38 26.30
CA LEU A 7 29.95 15.51 25.47
C LEU A 7 29.52 14.11 24.99
N ILE A 8 28.48 13.51 25.57
CA ILE A 8 27.85 12.30 25.01
C ILE A 8 26.65 12.75 24.18
N LEU A 9 26.91 12.96 22.89
CA LEU A 9 25.87 12.96 21.85
C LEU A 9 25.29 11.54 21.78
N LEU A 10 24.14 11.31 22.40
CA LEU A 10 23.30 10.16 22.08
C LEU A 10 22.59 10.47 20.76
N LEU A 11 23.26 10.15 19.66
CA LEU A 11 22.65 10.05 18.33
C LEU A 11 21.51 9.02 18.41
N PRO A 12 20.29 9.33 17.93
CA PRO A 12 19.25 8.32 17.78
C PRO A 12 19.77 7.29 16.77
N LEU A 13 19.87 6.03 17.21
CA LEU A 13 20.01 4.88 16.34
C LEU A 13 18.77 4.86 15.44
N LEU A 14 18.90 5.47 14.26
CA LEU A 14 18.05 5.19 13.11
C LEU A 14 18.22 3.70 12.81
N THR A 15 17.28 2.90 13.31
CA THR A 15 17.13 1.51 12.93
C THR A 15 16.85 1.50 11.44
N PHE A 16 17.86 1.14 10.66
CA PHE A 16 17.73 0.81 9.25
C PHE A 16 16.64 -0.25 9.15
N ALA A 17 15.56 0.10 8.43
CA ALA A 17 14.49 -0.82 8.09
C ALA A 17 15.11 -2.06 7.44
N ASP A 18 14.78 -3.23 7.98
CA ASP A 18 15.06 -4.54 7.43
C ASP A 18 14.89 -4.55 5.90
N ASP A 19 15.93 -5.10 5.24
CA ASP A 19 16.10 -5.22 3.81
C ASP A 19 14.80 -5.56 3.07
N CYS A 20 14.28 -4.63 2.26
CA CYS A 20 13.44 -5.10 1.16
C CYS A 20 14.35 -5.85 0.17
N GLY A 21 14.19 -7.17 0.08
CA GLY A 21 14.76 -8.00 -0.99
C GLY A 21 14.11 -7.76 -2.37
N CYS A 22 13.68 -6.52 -2.63
CA CYS A 22 13.12 -6.09 -3.89
C CYS A 22 14.17 -6.27 -5.00
N LYS A 23 13.79 -6.80 -6.16
CA LYS A 23 14.66 -6.81 -7.36
C LYS A 23 15.19 -5.41 -7.72
N TYR A 24 14.43 -4.38 -7.35
CA TYR A 24 14.74 -2.97 -7.54
C TYR A 24 14.56 -2.23 -6.20
N PRO A 25 15.61 -1.64 -5.59
CA PRO A 25 15.52 -1.02 -4.26
C PRO A 25 14.60 0.22 -4.20
N GLU A 26 14.25 0.81 -5.34
CA GLU A 26 13.24 1.87 -5.43
C GLU A 26 11.80 1.36 -5.28
N ALA A 27 11.60 0.03 -5.37
CA ALA A 27 10.32 -0.65 -5.20
C ALA A 27 9.94 -0.87 -3.73
N CYS A 28 10.80 -0.51 -2.78
CA CYS A 28 10.52 -0.70 -1.35
C CYS A 28 9.63 0.44 -0.85
N ARG A 29 8.46 0.12 -0.32
CA ARG A 29 7.57 1.12 0.26
C ARG A 29 7.02 0.66 1.60
N ASP A 30 6.96 1.59 2.54
CA ASP A 30 6.31 1.39 3.83
C ASP A 30 4.81 1.17 3.59
N ARG A 31 4.29 0.11 4.19
CA ARG A 31 2.89 -0.34 4.11
C ARG A 31 1.95 0.48 5.01
N GLY A 32 2.49 1.33 5.88
CA GLY A 32 1.75 2.14 6.86
C GLY A 32 1.56 1.47 8.22
N ASP A 33 2.08 0.25 8.39
CA ASP A 33 1.99 -0.56 9.61
C ASP A 33 3.36 -1.04 10.12
N GLY A 34 4.44 -0.37 9.69
CA GLY A 34 5.82 -0.70 10.07
C GLY A 34 6.42 -1.89 9.29
N ARG A 35 5.73 -2.38 8.25
CA ARG A 35 6.28 -3.37 7.31
C ARG A 35 6.60 -2.70 5.98
N THR A 36 7.66 -3.17 5.32
CA THR A 36 8.02 -2.74 3.96
C THR A 36 7.59 -3.80 2.95
N VAL A 37 7.03 -3.38 1.82
CA VAL A 37 6.63 -4.27 0.72
C VAL A 37 7.32 -3.88 -0.58
N CYS A 38 7.48 -4.85 -1.48
CA CYS A 38 7.86 -4.60 -2.87
C CYS A 38 6.62 -4.11 -3.64
N ILE A 39 6.67 -2.90 -4.19
CA ILE A 39 5.68 -2.40 -5.16
C ILE A 39 6.17 -2.62 -6.59
N ASN A 40 5.27 -2.76 -7.55
CA ASN A 40 5.68 -2.70 -8.95
C ASN A 40 6.29 -1.32 -9.23
N SER A 41 7.47 -1.27 -9.84
CA SER A 41 8.16 -0.01 -10.18
C SER A 41 7.75 0.54 -11.54
N GLU A 42 7.02 -0.23 -12.35
CA GLU A 42 6.55 0.21 -13.67
C GLU A 42 5.21 0.94 -13.58
N LEU A 43 5.18 2.16 -14.12
CA LEU A 43 3.97 2.97 -14.16
C LEU A 43 2.89 2.30 -15.01
N GLY A 44 1.65 2.24 -14.50
CA GLY A 44 0.51 1.72 -15.25
C GLY A 44 0.49 0.20 -15.48
N LYS A 45 1.26 -0.59 -14.71
CA LYS A 45 1.37 -2.06 -14.92
C LYS A 45 0.80 -2.92 -13.80
N GLY A 46 0.48 -2.35 -12.65
CA GLY A 46 -0.05 -3.05 -11.47
C GLY A 46 -1.46 -3.60 -11.71
N ASN A 47 -1.68 -4.84 -11.31
CA ASN A 47 -2.96 -5.55 -11.38
C ASN A 47 -3.77 -5.35 -10.11
N ALA A 48 -5.04 -5.75 -10.13
CA ALA A 48 -5.88 -5.71 -8.94
C ALA A 48 -5.24 -6.50 -7.80
N GLY A 49 -5.11 -5.89 -6.63
CA GLY A 49 -4.44 -6.50 -5.48
C GLY A 49 -2.94 -6.19 -5.34
N ASP A 50 -2.28 -5.69 -6.40
CA ASP A 50 -0.86 -5.32 -6.30
C ASP A 50 -0.69 -4.14 -5.35
N TYR A 51 0.33 -4.20 -4.49
CA TYR A 51 0.68 -3.08 -3.63
C TYR A 51 1.17 -1.89 -4.43
N CYS A 52 0.79 -0.70 -3.99
CA CYS A 52 1.12 0.56 -4.65
C CYS A 52 1.41 1.65 -3.60
N SER A 53 2.14 2.71 -3.97
CA SER A 53 2.42 3.81 -3.05
C SER A 53 1.80 5.14 -3.49
N GLY A 54 0.83 5.61 -2.71
CA GLY A 54 0.55 7.00 -2.31
C GLY A 54 0.35 8.13 -3.32
N SER A 55 0.84 8.02 -4.56
CA SER A 55 0.55 9.02 -5.60
C SER A 55 -0.59 8.52 -6.48
N PRO A 56 -1.70 9.27 -6.58
CA PRO A 56 -2.77 8.93 -7.51
C PRO A 56 -2.19 8.87 -8.93
N GLY A 57 -2.23 7.70 -9.56
CA GLY A 57 -1.82 7.49 -10.95
C GLY A 57 -0.45 6.86 -11.19
N GLY A 58 0.29 6.44 -10.16
CA GLY A 58 1.66 5.91 -10.33
C GLY A 58 1.71 4.53 -10.98
N PHE A 59 1.28 3.48 -10.28
CA PHE A 59 1.70 2.11 -10.62
C PHE A 59 0.59 1.19 -11.10
N CYS A 60 -0.68 1.57 -10.94
CA CYS A 60 -1.82 0.71 -11.28
C CYS A 60 -2.19 0.82 -12.75
N LYS A 61 -2.48 -0.32 -13.39
CA LYS A 61 -3.01 -0.37 -14.75
C LYS A 61 -4.38 0.29 -14.83
N TYR A 62 -4.61 1.18 -15.78
CA TYR A 62 -5.96 1.72 -16.04
C TYR A 62 -6.97 0.58 -16.28
N PRO A 63 -8.19 0.62 -15.72
CA PRO A 63 -8.79 1.71 -14.92
C PRO A 63 -8.55 1.63 -13.39
N LEU A 64 -7.64 0.79 -12.94
CA LEU A 64 -7.31 0.65 -11.51
C LEU A 64 -6.63 1.90 -10.96
N THR A 65 -6.81 2.11 -9.68
CA THR A 65 -6.26 3.24 -8.94
C THR A 65 -5.62 2.77 -7.65
N CYS A 66 -4.56 3.45 -7.23
CA CYS A 66 -3.91 3.15 -5.97
C CYS A 66 -4.74 3.75 -4.83
N GLN A 67 -5.41 2.91 -4.04
CA GLN A 67 -6.26 3.35 -2.93
C GLN A 67 -6.06 2.46 -1.71
N ASP A 68 -6.38 2.97 -0.53
CA ASP A 68 -6.39 2.20 0.71
C ASP A 68 -7.43 1.07 0.60
N ARG A 69 -6.99 -0.17 0.82
CA ARG A 69 -7.89 -1.33 0.85
C ARG A 69 -8.74 -1.41 2.12
N GLY A 70 -8.59 -0.50 3.08
CA GLY A 70 -9.41 -0.41 4.29
C GLY A 70 -8.65 -0.64 5.60
N ASP A 71 -7.37 -0.97 5.53
CA ASP A 71 -6.48 -1.24 6.66
C ASP A 71 -5.16 -0.43 6.59
N LYS A 72 -5.21 0.74 5.95
CA LYS A 72 -4.09 1.69 5.75
C LYS A 72 -3.03 1.22 4.77
N VAL A 73 -3.27 0.09 4.11
CA VAL A 73 -2.40 -0.45 3.07
C VAL A 73 -2.98 -0.10 1.71
N ASN A 74 -2.17 0.57 0.88
CA ASN A 74 -2.58 0.92 -0.47
C ASN A 74 -2.38 -0.26 -1.43
N ALA A 75 -3.41 -0.54 -2.23
CA ALA A 75 -3.36 -1.52 -3.30
C ALA A 75 -4.03 -0.96 -4.57
N CYS A 76 -3.73 -1.55 -5.71
CA CYS A 76 -4.45 -1.30 -6.94
C CYS A 76 -5.85 -1.88 -6.82
N THR A 77 -6.84 -0.99 -6.70
CA THR A 77 -8.25 -1.32 -6.53
C THR A 77 -9.12 -0.45 -7.42
N GLY A 78 -10.39 -0.82 -7.55
CA GLY A 78 -11.32 -0.15 -8.46
C GLY A 78 -11.26 -0.71 -9.87
N GLY A 79 -11.80 0.05 -10.81
CA GLY A 79 -12.02 -0.33 -12.20
C GLY A 79 -13.21 0.43 -12.75
N ASP A 80 -13.74 0.04 -13.92
CA ASP A 80 -14.98 0.67 -14.38
C ASP A 80 -16.15 0.29 -13.45
N ALA A 81 -17.20 1.10 -13.53
CA ALA A 81 -18.42 0.89 -12.75
C ALA A 81 -18.98 -0.53 -12.95
N TYR A 82 -19.34 -1.18 -11.84
CA TYR A 82 -20.03 -2.47 -11.82
C TYR A 82 -19.28 -3.64 -12.45
N GLN A 83 -17.94 -3.64 -12.43
CA GLN A 83 -17.13 -4.73 -12.97
C GLN A 83 -16.50 -5.64 -11.90
N GLY A 84 -16.45 -5.20 -10.64
CA GLY A 84 -15.82 -5.94 -9.54
C GLY A 84 -16.56 -7.23 -9.21
N LYS A 85 -15.84 -8.34 -9.15
CA LYS A 85 -16.36 -9.67 -8.81
C LYS A 85 -16.30 -9.93 -7.32
N SER A 86 -16.95 -11.00 -6.87
CA SER A 86 -16.86 -11.43 -5.48
C SER A 86 -15.40 -11.62 -5.06
N ALA A 87 -15.06 -11.11 -3.88
CA ALA A 87 -13.71 -11.03 -3.31
C ALA A 87 -12.71 -10.07 -3.98
N ASP A 88 -13.10 -9.34 -5.04
CA ASP A 88 -12.24 -8.26 -5.57
C ASP A 88 -12.13 -7.12 -4.56
N LEU A 89 -10.94 -6.52 -4.45
CA LEU A 89 -10.72 -5.36 -3.60
C LEU A 89 -11.51 -4.14 -4.10
N CYS A 90 -12.09 -3.39 -3.16
CA CYS A 90 -12.86 -2.17 -3.46
C CYS A 90 -12.44 -1.03 -2.53
N SER A 91 -12.64 0.21 -2.96
CA SER A 91 -12.19 1.39 -2.22
C SER A 91 -13.22 2.00 -1.27
N GLY A 92 -14.04 1.16 -0.62
CA GLY A 92 -15.13 1.59 0.25
C GLY A 92 -16.38 2.11 -0.47
N SER A 93 -16.35 2.21 -1.80
CA SER A 93 -17.53 2.48 -2.64
C SER A 93 -18.00 1.19 -3.33
N SER A 94 -19.31 0.91 -3.26
CA SER A 94 -19.93 -0.20 -4.00
C SER A 94 -20.04 0.05 -5.51
N PHE A 95 -19.69 1.25 -6.00
CA PHE A 95 -19.79 1.59 -7.42
C PHE A 95 -18.89 0.73 -8.32
N PHE A 96 -17.75 0.26 -7.80
CA PHE A 96 -16.87 -0.66 -8.52
C PHE A 96 -17.44 -2.08 -8.58
N CYS A 97 -18.00 -2.57 -7.48
CA CYS A 97 -18.51 -3.93 -7.40
C CYS A 97 -19.68 -4.14 -8.37
N ASP A 98 -19.79 -5.34 -8.93
CA ASP A 98 -20.97 -5.78 -9.68
C ASP A 98 -22.24 -5.39 -8.93
N LYS A 99 -23.32 -5.09 -9.67
CA LYS A 99 -24.58 -4.58 -9.10
C LYS A 99 -25.21 -5.50 -8.04
N SER A 100 -24.86 -6.79 -8.05
CA SER A 100 -25.33 -7.77 -7.06
C SER A 100 -24.49 -7.79 -5.77
N LEU A 101 -23.37 -7.06 -5.74
CA LEU A 101 -22.38 -7.06 -4.67
C LEU A 101 -22.27 -5.69 -4.00
N THR A 102 -21.79 -5.70 -2.76
CA THR A 102 -21.53 -4.51 -1.95
C THR A 102 -20.07 -4.50 -1.52
N CYS A 103 -19.45 -3.33 -1.45
CA CYS A 103 -18.12 -3.19 -0.87
C CYS A 103 -18.20 -3.31 0.66
N LYS A 104 -17.66 -4.39 1.24
CA LYS A 104 -17.72 -4.69 2.69
C LYS A 104 -16.34 -5.04 3.23
N LYS A 105 -16.10 -4.74 4.50
CA LYS A 105 -14.88 -5.14 5.20
C LYS A 105 -14.94 -6.61 5.59
N ASP A 106 -13.87 -7.35 5.33
CA ASP A 106 -13.66 -8.70 5.84
C ASP A 106 -13.20 -8.68 7.32
N LYS A 107 -12.84 -9.87 7.84
CA LYS A 107 -12.37 -10.05 9.23
C LYS A 107 -11.05 -9.33 9.53
N GLU A 108 -10.29 -8.96 8.51
CA GLU A 108 -8.99 -8.27 8.62
C GLU A 108 -9.16 -6.75 8.39
N GLY A 109 -10.39 -6.28 8.14
CA GLY A 109 -10.69 -4.88 7.88
C GLY A 109 -10.52 -4.45 6.42
N ILE A 110 -10.33 -5.41 5.52
CA ILE A 110 -10.08 -5.23 4.09
C ILE A 110 -11.41 -5.13 3.36
N SER A 111 -11.60 -4.05 2.61
CA SER A 111 -12.75 -3.80 1.75
C SER A 111 -12.70 -4.68 0.50
N ILE A 112 -13.66 -5.61 0.40
CA ILE A 112 -13.86 -6.51 -0.74
C ILE A 112 -15.32 -6.49 -1.20
N CYS A 113 -15.56 -6.81 -2.47
CA CYS A 113 -16.90 -6.98 -3.00
C CYS A 113 -17.54 -8.30 -2.49
N GLN A 114 -18.72 -8.19 -1.87
CA GLN A 114 -19.46 -9.28 -1.23
C GLN A 114 -20.96 -9.22 -1.46
#